data_AF-A0A9D0GBF2-F1
#
_entry.id   AF-A0A9D0GBF2-F1
#
_cell.length_a   1.000
_cell.length_b   1.000
_cell.length_c   1.000
_cell.angle_alpha   90.00
_cell.angle_beta   90.00
_cell.angle_gamma   90.00
#
_symmetry.space_group_name_H-M   'P 1'
#
loop_
_entity.id
_entity.type
_entity.pdbx_description
1 polymer ?
#
loop_
_entity_poly.entity_id
_entity_poly.type
_entity_poly.pdbx_seq_one_letter_code
_entity_poly.pdbx_strand_id
1 'polypeptide(L)'
;MEIAAVLGRFSHGLVFFSLGLTARFLHYRSHRIRLAQHLGWLTAFAIGEALIAWHALFNQLLPDLVPLPPLIQALEMGATYTSLLMFGIQTFLSEETYKARLPLLLLSACSLWLVPYGAAAAATGFDWQALAAPTEIGIRYALALSGGLLTAVGFRQQSYRSLTPALRTRIRPALRLIELSTGAFGLLNLGVVPPLATLGARTLSLDLGHPISLGWAWTLVGTGMVWGLARSLTTIQNEIEQWVEDVERLQALAEDRERIGRELHDGIIQSIYAAGLLL
;
A
#
# COMPACT_ATOMS: atom_id res chain seq x y z
N MET A 1 30.01 10.51 -12.82
CA MET A 1 28.75 9.80 -12.48
C MET A 1 28.96 8.33 -12.76
N GLU A 2 28.69 7.47 -11.79
CA GLU A 2 28.68 6.03 -12.06
C GLU A 2 27.35 5.63 -12.70
N ILE A 3 27.40 4.94 -13.83
CA ILE A 3 26.23 4.43 -14.56
C ILE A 3 25.33 3.60 -13.61
N ALA A 4 25.93 2.88 -12.67
CA ALA A 4 25.22 2.10 -11.66
C ALA A 4 24.30 2.94 -10.76
N ALA A 5 24.67 4.17 -10.40
CA ALA A 5 23.84 5.06 -9.59
C ALA A 5 22.63 5.58 -10.38
N VAL A 6 22.85 5.92 -11.66
CA VAL A 6 21.79 6.37 -12.59
C VAL A 6 20.78 5.25 -12.79
N LEU A 7 21.26 4.02 -13.10
CA LEU A 7 20.41 2.85 -13.25
C LEU A 7 19.65 2.50 -11.97
N GLY A 8 20.29 2.61 -10.80
CA GLY A 8 19.64 2.39 -9.51
C GLY A 8 18.49 3.36 -9.25
N ARG A 9 18.67 4.66 -9.53
CA ARG A 9 17.61 5.68 -9.38
C ARG A 9 16.48 5.51 -10.40
N PHE A 10 16.81 5.15 -11.64
CA PHE A 10 15.81 4.84 -12.65
C PHE A 10 14.97 3.62 -12.25
N SER A 11 15.63 2.55 -11.79
CA SER A 11 14.99 1.31 -11.33
C SER A 11 14.12 1.56 -10.09
N HIS A 12 14.58 2.43 -9.18
CA HIS A 12 13.77 2.89 -8.05
C HIS A 12 12.43 3.46 -8.54
N GLY A 13 12.45 4.46 -9.43
CA GLY A 13 11.22 5.04 -9.96
C GLY A 13 10.36 4.02 -10.72
N LEU A 14 10.97 3.15 -11.53
CA LEU A 14 10.26 2.13 -12.31
C LEU A 14 9.50 1.13 -11.43
N VAL A 15 10.12 0.68 -10.34
CA VAL A 15 9.51 -0.30 -9.44
C VAL A 15 8.33 0.30 -8.67
N PHE A 16 8.44 1.52 -8.18
CA PHE A 16 7.31 2.19 -7.52
C PHE A 16 6.21 2.58 -8.50
N PHE A 17 6.56 2.97 -9.73
CA PHE A 17 5.57 3.16 -10.79
C PHE A 17 4.80 1.87 -11.07
N SER A 18 5.52 0.74 -11.17
CA SER A 18 4.93 -0.59 -11.34
C SER A 18 4.05 -0.98 -10.14
N LEU A 19 4.44 -0.63 -8.91
CA LEU A 19 3.60 -0.80 -7.72
C LEU A 19 2.30 -0.01 -7.83
N GLY A 20 2.38 1.25 -8.25
CA GLY A 20 1.22 2.11 -8.47
C GLY A 20 0.26 1.53 -9.50
N LEU A 21 0.77 1.11 -10.66
CA LEU A 21 -0.03 0.45 -11.69
C LEU A 21 -0.66 -0.85 -11.20
N THR A 22 0.11 -1.68 -10.50
CA THR A 22 -0.35 -2.96 -9.92
C THR A 22 -1.48 -2.72 -8.92
N ALA A 23 -1.29 -1.78 -8.00
CA ALA A 23 -2.28 -1.39 -7.00
C ALA A 23 -3.55 -0.83 -7.67
N ARG A 24 -3.42 0.02 -8.70
CA ARG A 24 -4.54 0.61 -9.44
C ARG A 24 -5.34 -0.43 -10.21
N PHE A 25 -4.66 -1.31 -10.93
CA PHE A 25 -5.29 -2.39 -11.68
C PHE A 25 -6.08 -3.33 -10.75
N LEU A 26 -5.48 -3.68 -9.60
CA LEU A 26 -6.11 -4.53 -8.60
C LEU A 26 -7.29 -3.84 -7.92
N HIS A 27 -7.19 -2.54 -7.65
CA HIS A 27 -8.31 -1.76 -7.13
C HIS A 27 -9.53 -1.84 -8.06
N TYR A 28 -9.32 -1.73 -9.38
CA TYR A 28 -10.40 -1.82 -10.36
C TYR A 28 -11.00 -3.23 -10.45
N ARG A 29 -10.17 -4.28 -10.54
CA ARG A 29 -10.64 -5.66 -10.72
C ARG A 29 -11.27 -6.27 -9.47
N SER A 30 -10.89 -5.80 -8.28
CA SER A 30 -11.23 -6.45 -7.02
C SER A 30 -12.07 -5.59 -6.08
N HIS A 31 -13.00 -4.77 -6.60
CA HIS A 31 -13.89 -3.93 -5.79
C HIS A 31 -14.66 -4.73 -4.70
N ARG A 32 -14.93 -6.02 -4.92
CA ARG A 32 -15.60 -6.90 -3.94
C ARG A 32 -14.71 -7.32 -2.77
N ILE A 33 -13.39 -7.22 -2.91
CA ILE A 33 -12.42 -7.60 -1.87
C ILE A 33 -12.15 -6.36 -1.02
N ARG A 34 -12.49 -6.41 0.27
CA ARG A 34 -12.27 -5.29 1.21
C ARG A 34 -10.82 -4.80 1.19
N LEU A 35 -9.84 -5.69 1.08
CA LEU A 35 -8.42 -5.32 0.99
C LEU A 35 -8.10 -4.41 -0.21
N ALA A 36 -8.77 -4.62 -1.35
CA ALA A 36 -8.49 -3.87 -2.59
C ALA A 36 -9.12 -2.48 -2.63
N GLN A 37 -10.19 -2.24 -1.87
CA GLN A 37 -10.86 -0.92 -1.80
C GLN A 37 -9.94 0.17 -1.21
N HIS A 38 -8.95 -0.22 -0.41
CA HIS A 38 -8.06 0.68 0.31
C HIS A 38 -6.74 0.96 -0.46
N LEU A 39 -6.55 0.37 -1.65
CA LEU A 39 -5.33 0.51 -2.46
C LEU A 39 -5.17 1.89 -3.14
N GLY A 40 -6.17 2.76 -3.08
CA GLY A 40 -6.12 4.09 -3.70
C GLY A 40 -4.99 4.95 -3.14
N TRP A 41 -4.83 4.99 -1.81
CA TRP A 41 -3.75 5.75 -1.17
C TRP A 41 -2.38 5.16 -1.43
N LEU A 42 -2.26 3.83 -1.46
CA LEU A 42 -1.03 3.16 -1.85
C LEU A 42 -0.64 3.49 -3.30
N THR A 43 -1.62 3.58 -4.19
CA THR A 43 -1.41 3.99 -5.59
C THR A 43 -0.86 5.41 -5.67
N ALA A 44 -1.49 6.36 -4.97
CA ALA A 44 -1.06 7.75 -4.95
C ALA A 44 0.37 7.89 -4.40
N PHE A 45 0.68 7.19 -3.30
CA PHE A 45 2.03 7.11 -2.76
C PHE A 45 3.03 6.54 -3.77
N ALA A 46 2.74 5.39 -4.37
CA ALA A 46 3.69 4.71 -5.24
C ALA A 46 3.98 5.51 -6.53
N ILE A 47 2.96 6.17 -7.10
CA ILE A 47 3.16 7.07 -8.24
C ILE A 47 3.96 8.30 -7.81
N GLY A 48 3.64 8.90 -6.65
CA GLY A 48 4.38 10.04 -6.11
C GLY A 48 5.86 9.73 -5.87
N GLU A 49 6.18 8.59 -5.26
CA GLU A 49 7.56 8.17 -5.01
C GLU A 49 8.33 7.94 -6.32
N ALA A 50 7.66 7.40 -7.34
CA ALA A 50 8.26 7.24 -8.67
C ALA A 50 8.59 8.59 -9.32
N LEU A 51 7.68 9.57 -9.22
CA LEU A 51 7.90 10.91 -9.73
C LEU A 51 9.06 11.61 -9.01
N ILE A 52 9.12 11.53 -7.69
CA ILE A 52 10.24 12.06 -6.88
C ILE A 52 11.57 11.44 -7.33
N ALA A 53 11.62 10.12 -7.51
CA ALA A 53 12.83 9.42 -7.94
C ALA A 53 13.30 9.84 -9.34
N TRP A 54 12.38 9.93 -10.29
CA TRP A 54 12.69 10.35 -11.65
C TRP A 54 13.01 11.83 -11.77
N HIS A 55 12.33 12.68 -11.01
CA HIS A 55 12.66 14.10 -10.92
C HIS A 55 14.09 14.28 -10.39
N ALA A 56 14.46 13.61 -9.29
CA ALA A 56 15.83 13.66 -8.77
C ALA A 56 16.86 13.14 -9.79
N LEU A 57 16.50 12.16 -10.62
CA LEU A 57 17.32 11.66 -11.72
C LEU A 57 17.46 12.70 -12.85
N PHE A 58 16.37 13.33 -13.28
CA PHE A 58 16.38 14.33 -14.33
C PHE A 58 17.14 15.59 -13.93
N ASN A 59 16.98 16.08 -12.68
CA ASN A 59 17.76 17.22 -12.17
C ASN A 59 19.27 16.92 -12.17
N GLN A 60 19.65 15.67 -11.92
CA GLN A 60 21.05 15.26 -11.96
C GLN A 60 21.61 15.21 -13.40
N LEU A 61 20.81 14.77 -14.37
CA LEU A 61 21.24 14.60 -15.76
C LEU A 61 21.13 15.89 -16.59
N LEU A 62 20.13 16.73 -16.28
CA LEU A 62 19.71 17.89 -17.06
C LEU A 62 19.38 19.08 -16.11
N PRO A 63 20.36 19.60 -15.36
CA PRO A 63 20.14 20.59 -14.30
C PRO A 63 19.47 21.88 -14.80
N ASP A 64 19.73 22.28 -16.05
CA ASP A 64 19.24 23.54 -16.61
C ASP A 64 17.84 23.43 -17.26
N LEU A 65 17.33 22.21 -17.49
CA LEU A 65 16.08 22.00 -18.23
C LEU A 65 14.84 21.85 -17.34
N VAL A 66 14.99 21.36 -16.10
CA VAL A 66 13.84 21.06 -15.22
C VAL A 66 14.05 21.54 -13.78
N PRO A 67 14.42 22.81 -13.51
CA PRO A 67 14.48 23.29 -12.14
C PRO A 67 13.05 23.45 -11.59
N LEU A 68 12.56 22.44 -10.87
CA LEU A 68 11.32 22.55 -10.12
C LEU A 68 11.57 23.41 -8.87
N PRO A 69 10.76 24.46 -8.62
CA PRO A 69 10.90 25.29 -7.44
C PRO A 69 10.90 24.45 -6.14
N PRO A 70 11.70 24.81 -5.12
CA PRO A 70 11.76 24.07 -3.86
C PRO A 70 10.40 23.89 -3.17
N LEU A 71 9.51 24.86 -3.33
CA LEU A 71 8.12 24.78 -2.86
C LEU A 71 7.37 23.60 -3.50
N ILE A 72 7.47 23.43 -4.81
CA ILE A 72 6.76 22.35 -5.53
C ILE A 72 7.33 20.99 -5.11
N GLN A 73 8.65 20.88 -4.95
CA GLN A 73 9.30 19.67 -4.44
C GLN A 73 8.79 19.29 -3.04
N ALA A 74 8.70 20.27 -2.13
CA ALA A 74 8.17 20.04 -0.79
C ALA A 74 6.69 19.62 -0.80
N LEU A 75 5.87 20.24 -1.66
CA LEU A 75 4.46 19.87 -1.82
C LEU A 75 4.28 18.45 -2.39
N GLU A 76 5.05 18.11 -3.43
CA GLU A 76 5.05 16.79 -4.07
C GLU A 76 5.40 15.70 -3.04
N MET A 77 6.47 15.90 -2.29
CA MET A 77 6.93 14.95 -1.29
C MET A 77 5.98 14.87 -0.08
N GLY A 78 5.47 16.01 0.39
CA GLY A 78 4.48 16.07 1.46
C GLY A 78 3.20 15.33 1.10
N ALA A 79 2.67 15.53 -0.11
CA ALA A 79 1.48 14.82 -0.60
C ALA A 79 1.72 13.31 -0.74
N THR A 80 2.89 12.92 -1.25
CA THR A 80 3.28 11.52 -1.42
C THR A 80 3.32 10.77 -0.09
N TYR A 81 4.03 11.30 0.91
CA TYR A 81 4.13 10.64 2.21
C TYR A 81 2.90 10.81 3.08
N THR A 82 2.10 11.87 2.88
CA THR A 82 0.74 11.94 3.45
C THR A 82 -0.09 10.77 2.94
N SER A 83 0.00 10.45 1.64
CA SER A 83 -0.72 9.30 1.06
C SER A 83 -0.28 7.97 1.69
N LEU A 84 1.02 7.78 1.93
CA LEU A 84 1.54 6.61 2.65
C LEU A 84 1.01 6.55 4.08
N LEU A 85 1.04 7.66 4.81
CA LEU A 85 0.52 7.73 6.17
C LEU A 85 -0.98 7.42 6.21
N MET A 86 -1.76 8.00 5.30
CA MET A 86 -3.20 7.73 5.19
C MET A 86 -3.47 6.25 4.88
N PHE A 87 -2.66 5.63 4.02
CA PHE A 87 -2.74 4.19 3.77
C PHE A 87 -2.41 3.36 5.04
N GLY A 88 -1.38 3.74 5.79
CA GLY A 88 -1.03 3.10 7.06
C GLY A 88 -2.13 3.22 8.11
N ILE A 89 -2.73 4.40 8.27
CA ILE A 89 -3.85 4.63 9.18
C ILE A 89 -5.08 3.81 8.76
N GLN A 90 -5.35 3.79 7.45
CA GLN A 90 -6.48 3.07 6.87
C GLN A 90 -6.36 1.54 7.06
N THR A 91 -5.15 0.98 6.96
CA THR A 91 -4.91 -0.45 7.20
C THR A 91 -4.95 -0.82 8.69
N PHE A 92 -4.66 0.12 9.58
CA PHE A 92 -4.68 -0.08 11.03
C PHE A 92 -6.09 0.05 11.64
N LEU A 93 -6.86 1.06 11.24
CA LEU A 93 -8.20 1.33 11.78
C LEU A 93 -9.28 0.44 11.15
N SER A 94 -10.40 0.28 11.85
CA SER A 94 -11.59 -0.34 11.25
C SER A 94 -12.19 0.59 10.19
N GLU A 95 -12.83 0.00 9.18
CA GLU A 95 -13.40 0.74 8.04
C GLU A 95 -14.42 1.80 8.48
N GLU A 96 -15.26 1.48 9.46
CA GLU A 96 -16.25 2.40 10.04
C GLU A 96 -15.58 3.60 10.72
N THR A 97 -14.57 3.35 11.56
CA THR A 97 -13.83 4.41 12.25
C THR A 97 -13.07 5.28 11.28
N TYR A 98 -12.44 4.66 10.28
CA TYR A 98 -11.69 5.35 9.24
C TYR A 98 -12.60 6.28 8.43
N LYS A 99 -13.74 5.78 7.91
CA LYS A 99 -14.68 6.59 7.12
C LYS A 99 -15.25 7.75 7.92
N ALA A 100 -15.62 7.51 9.18
CA ALA A 100 -16.16 8.55 10.05
C ALA A 100 -15.13 9.64 10.39
N ARG A 101 -13.85 9.27 10.54
CA ARG A 101 -12.77 10.19 10.93
C ARG A 101 -11.89 10.65 9.76
N LEU A 102 -12.21 10.25 8.53
CA LEU A 102 -11.41 10.54 7.34
C LEU A 102 -11.04 12.03 7.19
N PRO A 103 -11.98 12.99 7.24
CA PRO A 103 -11.63 14.40 7.04
C PRO A 103 -10.72 14.91 8.16
N LEU A 104 -10.94 14.47 9.41
CA LEU A 104 -10.12 14.85 10.55
C LEU A 104 -8.71 14.25 10.45
N LEU A 105 -8.60 12.98 10.06
CA LEU A 105 -7.32 12.29 9.88
C LEU A 105 -6.52 12.93 8.75
N LEU A 106 -7.15 13.20 7.61
CA LEU A 106 -6.51 13.87 6.48
C LEU A 106 -6.06 15.28 6.87
N LEU A 107 -6.93 16.06 7.53
CA LEU A 107 -6.59 17.38 8.03
C LEU A 107 -5.41 17.31 9.01
N SER A 108 -5.41 16.34 9.93
CA SER A 108 -4.32 16.16 10.89
C SER A 108 -3.00 15.79 10.21
N ALA A 109 -3.04 14.91 9.21
CA ALA A 109 -1.86 14.46 8.47
C ALA A 109 -1.27 15.57 7.60
N CYS A 110 -2.12 16.35 6.92
CA CYS A 110 -1.70 17.54 6.17
C CYS A 110 -1.16 18.63 7.11
N SER A 111 -1.85 18.89 8.23
CA SER A 111 -1.44 19.90 9.20
C SER A 111 -0.09 19.58 9.84
N LEU A 112 0.22 18.29 10.03
CA LEU A 112 1.46 17.82 10.65
C LEU A 112 2.72 18.35 9.95
N TRP A 113 2.66 18.60 8.64
CA TRP A 113 3.80 19.13 7.88
C TRP A 113 3.56 20.54 7.31
N LEU A 114 2.33 20.88 6.92
CA LEU A 114 2.03 22.21 6.36
C LEU A 114 2.16 23.33 7.39
N VAL A 115 1.75 23.10 8.65
CA VAL A 115 1.83 24.11 9.72
C VAL A 115 3.28 24.45 10.07
N PRO A 116 4.17 23.48 10.39
CA PRO A 116 5.56 23.80 10.66
C PRO A 116 6.27 24.37 9.43
N TYR A 117 5.93 23.92 8.22
CA TYR A 117 6.46 24.49 6.98
C TYR A 117 6.07 25.96 6.77
N GLY A 118 4.78 26.28 6.92
CA GLY A 118 4.28 27.66 6.78
C GLY A 118 4.82 28.60 7.87
N ALA A 119 4.94 28.12 9.10
CA ALA A 119 5.56 28.87 10.18
C ALA A 119 7.06 29.14 9.91
N ALA A 120 7.79 28.14 9.42
CA ALA A 120 9.19 28.31 9.03
C ALA A 120 9.35 29.26 7.82
N ALA A 121 8.46 29.17 6.83
CA ALA A 121 8.35 30.10 5.71
C ALA A 121 8.15 31.54 6.14
N ALA A 122 7.24 31.78 7.08
CA ALA A 122 7.02 33.12 7.63
C ALA A 122 8.26 33.62 8.41
N ALA A 123 8.91 32.74 9.18
CA ALA A 123 10.07 33.10 10.00
C ALA A 123 11.33 33.45 9.20
N THR A 124 11.54 32.82 8.04
CA THR A 124 12.70 33.08 7.17
C THR A 124 12.43 34.14 6.10
N GLY A 125 11.26 34.78 6.11
CA GLY A 125 10.89 35.75 5.08
C GLY A 125 10.68 35.12 3.70
N PHE A 126 10.17 33.89 3.66
CA PHE A 126 9.89 33.11 2.44
C PHE A 126 11.14 32.74 1.62
N ASP A 127 12.30 32.58 2.27
CA ASP A 127 13.46 31.94 1.65
C ASP A 127 13.24 30.43 1.49
N TRP A 128 12.68 30.05 0.34
CA TRP A 128 12.36 28.66 0.01
C TRP A 128 13.60 27.77 -0.11
N GLN A 129 14.78 28.34 -0.39
CA GLN A 129 16.00 27.58 -0.57
C GLN A 129 16.59 27.18 0.79
N ALA A 130 16.58 28.10 1.76
CA ALA A 130 16.94 27.80 3.14
C ALA A 130 16.01 26.76 3.80
N LEU A 131 14.75 26.68 3.34
CA LEU A 131 13.74 25.80 3.91
C LEU A 131 13.67 24.41 3.29
N ALA A 132 14.21 24.21 2.09
CA ALA A 132 14.09 22.95 1.35
C ALA A 132 14.60 21.75 2.18
N ALA A 133 15.83 21.85 2.68
CA ALA A 133 16.46 20.79 3.47
C ALA A 133 15.73 20.48 4.79
N PRO A 134 15.50 21.43 5.72
CA PRO A 134 14.83 21.11 6.98
C PRO A 134 13.40 20.60 6.78
N THR A 135 12.70 21.07 5.74
CA THR A 135 11.36 20.59 5.40
C THR A 135 11.41 19.15 4.92
N GLU A 136 12.36 18.82 4.04
CA GLU A 136 12.51 17.45 3.56
C GLU A 136 12.74 16.47 4.71
N ILE A 137 13.62 16.86 5.61
CA ILE A 137 13.94 16.11 6.82
C ILE A 137 12.70 15.91 7.69
N GLY A 138 11.96 17.00 7.97
CA GLY A 138 10.75 16.95 8.77
C GLY A 138 9.68 16.04 8.18
N ILE A 139 9.47 16.14 6.86
CA ILE A 139 8.51 15.30 6.12
C ILE A 139 8.90 13.81 6.20
N ARG A 140 10.17 13.46 5.95
CA ARG A 140 10.61 12.06 5.98
C ARG A 140 10.48 11.44 7.38
N TYR A 141 10.85 12.16 8.43
CA TYR A 141 10.71 11.66 9.80
C TYR A 141 9.26 11.61 10.28
N ALA A 142 8.47 12.65 9.99
CA ALA A 142 7.10 12.72 10.50
C ALA A 142 6.15 11.81 9.71
N LEU A 143 6.27 11.74 8.38
CA LEU A 143 5.31 11.06 7.50
C LEU A 143 5.84 9.74 6.95
N ALA A 144 7.05 9.71 6.38
CA ALA A 144 7.53 8.48 5.72
C ALA A 144 7.83 7.36 6.74
N LEU A 145 8.47 7.70 7.86
CA LEU A 145 8.73 6.76 8.95
C LEU A 145 7.44 6.25 9.57
N SER A 146 6.57 7.16 10.03
CA SER A 146 5.33 6.79 10.70
C SER A 146 4.39 6.03 9.75
N GLY A 147 4.28 6.47 8.49
CA GLY A 147 3.49 5.83 7.45
C GLY A 147 4.01 4.44 7.10
N GLY A 148 5.32 4.25 6.96
CA GLY A 148 5.93 2.95 6.69
C GLY A 148 5.71 1.95 7.84
N LEU A 149 5.94 2.38 9.09
CA LEU A 149 5.72 1.56 10.29
C LEU A 149 4.24 1.23 10.51
N LEU A 150 3.35 2.22 10.38
CA LEU A 150 1.90 2.01 10.51
C LEU A 150 1.39 1.07 9.43
N THR A 151 1.89 1.18 8.19
CA THR A 151 1.53 0.25 7.11
C THR A 151 1.98 -1.18 7.43
N ALA A 152 3.21 -1.35 7.94
CA ALA A 152 3.71 -2.67 8.34
C ALA A 152 2.83 -3.31 9.44
N VAL A 153 2.54 -2.55 10.50
CA VAL A 153 1.67 -3.00 11.60
C VAL A 153 0.23 -3.22 11.12
N GLY A 154 -0.27 -2.35 10.25
CA GLY A 154 -1.61 -2.42 9.65
C GLY A 154 -1.82 -3.71 8.87
N PHE A 155 -0.89 -4.07 7.98
CA PHE A 155 -0.96 -5.35 7.24
C PHE A 155 -0.94 -6.55 8.18
N ARG A 156 -0.09 -6.53 9.21
CA ARG A 156 -0.04 -7.59 10.21
C ARG A 156 -1.39 -7.71 10.92
N GLN A 157 -1.97 -6.61 11.38
CA GLN A 157 -3.25 -6.62 12.09
C GLN A 157 -4.41 -7.05 11.19
N GLN A 158 -4.44 -6.56 9.95
CA GLN A 158 -5.48 -6.89 8.97
C GLN A 158 -5.48 -8.37 8.60
N SER A 159 -4.29 -9.00 8.51
CA SER A 159 -4.11 -10.44 8.33
C SER A 159 -4.81 -11.26 9.42
N TYR A 160 -4.73 -10.81 10.68
CA TYR A 160 -5.37 -11.50 11.81
C TYR A 160 -6.88 -11.29 11.86
N ARG A 161 -7.39 -10.12 11.46
CA ARG A 161 -8.82 -9.78 11.53
C ARG A 161 -9.64 -10.33 10.36
N SER A 162 -9.07 -10.38 9.16
CA SER A 162 -9.86 -10.56 7.92
C SER A 162 -9.74 -11.94 7.28
N LEU A 163 -8.71 -12.72 7.64
CA LEU A 163 -8.42 -13.99 6.97
C LEU A 163 -8.76 -15.18 7.86
N THR A 164 -9.39 -16.19 7.25
CA THR A 164 -9.58 -17.51 7.88
C THR A 164 -8.22 -18.15 8.18
N PRO A 165 -8.11 -19.02 9.22
CA PRO A 165 -6.82 -19.62 9.61
C PRO A 165 -6.11 -20.36 8.47
N ALA A 166 -6.85 -21.05 7.61
CA ALA A 166 -6.31 -21.79 6.47
C ALA A 166 -5.71 -20.84 5.42
N LEU A 167 -6.47 -19.85 4.97
CA LEU A 167 -6.04 -18.86 3.98
C LEU A 167 -4.88 -18.01 4.51
N ARG A 168 -4.93 -17.62 5.80
CA ARG A 168 -3.86 -16.89 6.47
C ARG A 168 -2.52 -17.60 6.34
N THR A 169 -2.48 -18.92 6.50
CA THR A 169 -1.24 -19.69 6.44
C THR A 169 -0.60 -19.67 5.04
N ARG A 170 -1.42 -19.66 3.98
CA ARG A 170 -0.98 -19.57 2.59
C ARG A 170 -0.47 -18.17 2.20
N ILE A 171 -1.14 -17.10 2.64
CA ILE A 171 -0.81 -15.72 2.25
C ILE A 171 0.27 -15.10 3.16
N ARG A 172 0.49 -15.63 4.36
CA ARG A 172 1.40 -15.04 5.36
C ARG A 172 2.81 -14.73 4.85
N PRO A 173 3.48 -15.56 4.02
CA PRO A 173 4.79 -15.22 3.48
C PRO A 173 4.75 -13.95 2.63
N ALA A 174 3.74 -13.80 1.77
CA ALA A 174 3.58 -12.60 0.93
C ALA A 174 3.27 -11.36 1.77
N LEU A 175 2.38 -11.47 2.78
CA LEU A 175 2.07 -10.35 3.67
C LEU A 175 3.27 -9.94 4.53
N ARG A 176 4.08 -10.91 5.00
CA ARG A 176 5.33 -10.62 5.72
C ARG A 176 6.32 -9.88 4.85
N LEU A 177 6.40 -10.22 3.56
CA LEU A 177 7.27 -9.50 2.65
C LEU A 177 6.83 -8.04 2.51
N ILE A 178 5.53 -7.77 2.40
CA ILE A 178 5.02 -6.39 2.38
C ILE A 178 5.34 -5.70 3.70
N GLU A 179 5.04 -6.32 4.85
CA GLU A 179 5.32 -5.80 6.20
C GLU A 179 6.79 -5.40 6.35
N LEU A 180 7.70 -6.31 6.00
CA LEU A 180 9.14 -6.08 6.07
C LEU A 180 9.59 -5.00 5.08
N SER A 181 9.04 -4.97 3.87
CA SER A 181 9.40 -3.98 2.85
C SER A 181 8.92 -2.58 3.25
N THR A 182 7.69 -2.42 3.76
CA THR A 182 7.16 -1.13 4.21
C THR A 182 7.80 -0.66 5.50
N GLY A 183 8.14 -1.58 6.41
CA GLY A 183 8.94 -1.26 7.58
C GLY A 183 10.34 -0.80 7.21
N ALA A 184 11.02 -1.54 6.31
CA ALA A 184 12.32 -1.16 5.77
C ALA A 184 12.26 0.18 5.04
N PHE A 185 11.19 0.47 4.29
CA PHE A 185 10.99 1.77 3.64
C PHE A 185 10.99 2.92 4.65
N GLY A 186 10.20 2.78 5.72
CA GLY A 186 10.15 3.78 6.80
C GLY A 186 11.51 3.94 7.51
N LEU A 187 12.20 2.83 7.78
CA LEU A 187 13.51 2.84 8.43
C LEU A 187 14.62 3.42 7.54
N LEU A 188 14.65 3.10 6.25
CA LEU A 188 15.62 3.65 5.31
C LEU A 188 15.49 5.17 5.20
N ASN A 189 14.27 5.70 5.27
CA ASN A 189 14.05 7.16 5.31
C ASN A 189 14.70 7.85 6.51
N LEU A 190 15.01 7.15 7.62
CA LEU A 190 15.84 7.72 8.68
C LEU A 190 17.31 7.85 8.31
N GLY A 191 17.84 6.89 7.53
CA GLY A 191 19.25 6.79 7.19
C GLY A 191 19.68 7.65 6.00
N VAL A 192 18.74 8.04 5.13
CA VAL A 192 19.02 8.90 3.95
C VAL A 192 19.27 10.37 4.35
N VAL A 193 18.74 10.79 5.49
CA VAL A 193 18.84 12.16 5.97
C VAL A 193 20.05 12.32 6.89
N PRO A 194 20.91 13.35 6.72
CA PRO A 194 21.96 13.63 7.69
C PRO A 194 21.32 13.86 9.08
N PRO A 195 21.84 13.21 10.15
CA PRO A 195 21.23 13.30 11.46
C PRO A 195 21.07 14.75 11.87
N LEU A 196 19.90 15.14 12.37
CA LEU A 196 19.73 16.46 13.00
C LEU A 196 20.81 16.58 14.09
N ALA A 197 21.83 17.40 13.82
CA ALA A 197 22.83 17.77 14.81
C ALA A 197 22.20 18.43 16.05
N THR A 198 20.93 18.85 15.95
CA THR A 198 20.15 19.48 17.03
C THR A 198 19.61 18.52 18.08
N LEU A 199 19.62 17.19 17.87
CA LEU A 199 19.09 16.21 18.83
C LEU A 199 20.17 15.49 19.66
N GLY A 200 21.44 15.91 19.57
CA GLY A 200 22.53 15.40 20.44
C GLY A 200 22.82 13.90 20.33
N ALA A 201 22.16 13.18 19.42
CA ALA A 201 22.32 11.75 19.25
C ALA A 201 23.56 11.46 18.38
N ARG A 202 24.54 10.82 19.01
CA ARG A 202 25.75 10.31 18.37
C ARG A 202 25.39 9.38 17.21
N THR A 203 25.59 9.89 16.00
CA THR A 203 25.69 9.22 14.69
C THR A 203 25.40 7.72 14.66
N LEU A 204 24.14 7.36 14.44
CA LEU A 204 23.78 6.12 13.76
C LEU A 204 23.64 6.41 12.26
N SER A 205 24.67 7.05 11.69
CA SER A 205 24.84 7.09 10.24
C SER A 205 25.28 5.71 9.81
N LEU A 206 24.33 4.82 9.53
CA LEU A 206 24.63 3.68 8.67
C LEU A 206 25.23 4.28 7.40
N ASP A 207 26.47 3.91 7.10
CA ASP A 207 27.22 4.38 5.94
C ASP A 207 26.64 3.79 4.63
N LEU A 208 25.32 3.94 4.45
CA LEU A 208 24.52 3.68 3.27
C LEU A 208 24.71 4.80 2.22
N GLY A 209 25.55 5.79 2.53
CA GLY A 209 25.71 7.07 1.83
C GLY A 209 26.35 6.98 0.45
N HIS A 210 26.67 5.79 -0.07
CA HIS A 210 26.99 5.67 -1.49
C HIS A 210 25.70 5.84 -2.32
N PRO A 211 25.65 6.79 -3.26
CA PRO A 211 24.46 7.04 -4.10
C PRO A 211 23.99 5.78 -4.85
N ILE A 212 24.93 4.87 -5.12
CA ILE A 212 24.70 3.58 -5.77
C ILE A 212 23.88 2.67 -4.86
N SER A 213 24.30 2.46 -3.60
CA SER A 213 23.61 1.56 -2.67
C SER A 213 22.20 2.03 -2.36
N LEU A 214 21.97 3.34 -2.34
CA LEU A 214 20.69 3.93 -1.95
C LEU A 214 19.60 3.70 -3.01
N GLY A 215 19.91 3.90 -4.30
CA GLY A 215 18.96 3.61 -5.39
C GLY A 215 18.59 2.13 -5.49
N TRP A 216 19.57 1.23 -5.32
CA TRP A 216 19.33 -0.21 -5.32
C TRP A 216 18.58 -0.69 -4.07
N ALA A 217 18.82 -0.09 -2.90
CA ALA A 217 18.07 -0.39 -1.69
C ALA A 217 16.57 -0.06 -1.86
N TRP A 218 16.25 1.11 -2.43
CA TRP A 218 14.85 1.45 -2.73
C TRP A 218 14.24 0.54 -3.78
N THR A 219 15.01 0.15 -4.80
CA THR A 219 14.57 -0.82 -5.81
C THR A 219 14.20 -2.17 -5.17
N LEU A 220 15.04 -2.66 -4.25
CA LEU A 220 14.78 -3.91 -3.53
C LEU A 220 13.52 -3.81 -2.67
N VAL A 221 13.37 -2.72 -1.92
CA VAL A 221 12.19 -2.47 -1.08
C VAL A 221 10.92 -2.38 -1.91
N GLY A 222 10.91 -1.57 -2.97
CA GLY A 222 9.77 -1.48 -3.88
C GLY A 222 9.44 -2.82 -4.52
N THR A 223 10.44 -3.62 -4.89
CA THR A 223 10.23 -4.93 -5.51
C THR A 223 9.58 -5.89 -4.53
N GLY A 224 10.01 -5.86 -3.27
CA GLY A 224 9.37 -6.60 -2.18
C GLY A 224 7.90 -6.21 -2.00
N MET A 225 7.58 -4.92 -2.07
CA MET A 225 6.19 -4.45 -2.02
C MET A 225 5.37 -4.93 -3.22
N VAL A 226 5.88 -4.79 -4.46
CA VAL A 226 5.19 -5.21 -5.69
C VAL A 226 4.91 -6.70 -5.66
N TRP A 227 5.95 -7.50 -5.42
CA TRP A 227 5.85 -8.94 -5.43
C TRP A 227 4.95 -9.46 -4.31
N GLY A 228 5.08 -8.90 -3.11
CA GLY A 228 4.22 -9.23 -1.97
C GLY A 228 2.76 -8.89 -2.24
N LEU A 229 2.48 -7.69 -2.76
CA LEU A 229 1.13 -7.24 -3.07
C LEU A 229 0.50 -8.12 -4.15
N ALA A 230 1.18 -8.31 -5.28
CA ALA A 230 0.71 -9.14 -6.38
C ALA A 230 0.45 -10.57 -5.91
N ARG A 231 1.40 -11.20 -5.21
CA ARG A 231 1.27 -12.58 -4.72
C ARG A 231 0.12 -12.73 -3.73
N SER A 232 -0.04 -11.77 -2.81
CA SER A 232 -1.12 -11.81 -1.82
C SER A 232 -2.49 -11.76 -2.51
N LEU A 233 -2.66 -10.87 -3.48
CA LEU A 233 -3.94 -10.67 -4.15
C LEU A 233 -4.27 -11.80 -5.12
N THR A 234 -3.30 -12.32 -5.89
CA THR A 234 -3.52 -13.51 -6.74
C THR A 234 -3.95 -14.70 -5.90
N THR A 235 -3.35 -14.89 -4.71
CA THR A 235 -3.75 -16.00 -3.82
C THR A 235 -5.19 -15.82 -3.31
N ILE A 236 -5.58 -14.59 -2.96
CA ILE A 236 -6.96 -14.29 -2.53
C ILE A 236 -7.94 -14.50 -3.69
N GLN A 237 -7.60 -14.05 -4.89
CA GLN A 237 -8.46 -14.19 -6.07
C GLN A 237 -8.72 -15.66 -6.39
N ASN A 238 -7.68 -16.49 -6.40
CA ASN A 238 -7.82 -17.92 -6.65
C ASN A 238 -8.69 -18.60 -5.58
N GLU A 239 -8.58 -18.20 -4.32
CA GLU A 239 -9.42 -18.75 -3.24
C GLU A 239 -10.89 -18.33 -3.40
N ILE A 240 -11.15 -17.10 -3.86
CA ILE A 240 -12.50 -16.63 -4.14
C ILE A 240 -13.11 -17.40 -5.31
N GLU A 241 -12.34 -17.63 -6.38
CA GLU A 241 -12.79 -18.42 -7.54
C GLU A 241 -13.13 -19.86 -7.12
N GLN A 242 -12.28 -20.52 -6.33
CA GLN A 242 -12.55 -21.85 -5.77
C GLN A 242 -13.81 -21.86 -4.91
N TRP A 243 -13.99 -20.85 -4.05
CA TRP A 243 -15.18 -20.75 -3.22
C TRP A 243 -16.46 -20.58 -4.05
N VAL A 244 -16.42 -19.81 -5.13
CA VAL A 244 -17.57 -19.65 -6.04
C VAL A 244 -17.91 -20.98 -6.70
N GLU A 245 -16.93 -21.70 -7.23
CA GLU A 245 -17.15 -23.02 -7.84
C GLU A 245 -17.76 -24.03 -6.86
N ASP A 246 -17.30 -24.04 -5.62
CA ASP A 246 -17.83 -24.93 -4.58
C ASP A 246 -19.28 -24.59 -4.22
N VAL A 247 -19.63 -23.31 -4.15
CA VAL A 247 -21.01 -22.86 -3.91
C VAL A 247 -21.93 -23.25 -5.07
N GLU A 248 -21.48 -23.08 -6.32
CA GLU A 248 -22.25 -23.47 -7.50
C GLU A 248 -22.52 -24.98 -7.52
N ARG A 249 -21.53 -25.81 -7.14
CA ARG A 249 -21.72 -27.27 -7.01
C ARG A 249 -22.73 -27.64 -5.93
N LEU A 250 -22.68 -26.97 -4.78
CA LEU A 250 -23.63 -27.22 -3.69
C LEU A 250 -25.05 -26.82 -4.08
N GLN A 251 -25.22 -25.72 -4.83
CA GLN A 251 -26.52 -25.31 -5.36
C GLN A 251 -27.07 -26.34 -6.36
N ALA A 252 -26.25 -26.78 -7.31
CA ALA A 252 -26.64 -27.83 -8.26
C ALA A 252 -27.07 -29.13 -7.56
N LEU A 253 -26.36 -29.55 -6.51
CA LEU A 253 -26.72 -30.72 -5.71
C LEU A 253 -28.02 -30.53 -4.91
N ALA A 254 -28.28 -29.32 -4.41
CA ALA A 254 -29.50 -29.00 -3.69
C ALA A 254 -30.72 -29.03 -4.63
N GLU A 255 -30.59 -28.44 -5.83
CA GLU A 255 -31.61 -28.46 -6.87
C GLU A 255 -31.92 -29.89 -7.34
N ASP A 256 -30.89 -30.72 -7.50
CA ASP A 256 -31.06 -32.14 -7.89
C ASP A 256 -31.80 -32.94 -6.80
N ARG A 257 -31.46 -32.71 -5.53
CA ARG A 257 -32.19 -33.32 -4.39
C ARG A 257 -33.64 -32.89 -4.32
N GLU A 258 -33.94 -31.63 -4.60
CA GLU A 258 -35.32 -31.14 -4.64
C GLU A 258 -36.11 -31.75 -5.80
N ARG A 259 -35.47 -31.90 -6.98
CA ARG A 259 -36.08 -32.60 -8.11
C ARG A 259 -36.41 -34.05 -7.77
N ILE A 260 -35.44 -34.80 -7.26
CA ILE A 260 -35.64 -36.20 -6.84
C ILE A 260 -36.70 -36.30 -5.75
N GLY A 261 -36.71 -35.36 -4.79
CA GLY A 261 -37.73 -35.29 -3.74
C GLY A 261 -39.14 -35.13 -4.31
N ARG A 262 -39.33 -34.26 -5.31
CA ARG A 262 -40.61 -34.07 -6.01
C ARG A 262 -41.01 -35.30 -6.82
N GLU A 263 -40.10 -35.86 -7.60
CA GLU A 263 -40.36 -37.08 -8.39
C GLU A 263 -40.74 -38.27 -7.49
N LEU A 264 -40.05 -38.45 -6.37
CA LEU A 264 -40.34 -39.51 -5.41
C LEU A 264 -41.68 -39.28 -4.71
N HIS A 265 -41.96 -38.05 -4.30
CA HIS A 265 -43.24 -37.68 -3.68
C HIS A 265 -44.41 -37.98 -4.63
N ASP A 266 -44.32 -37.55 -5.89
CA ASP A 266 -45.35 -37.79 -6.89
C ASP A 266 -45.50 -39.29 -7.20
N GLY A 267 -44.39 -40.02 -7.28
CA GLY A 267 -44.40 -41.48 -7.47
C GLY A 267 -45.05 -42.24 -6.31
N ILE A 268 -44.83 -41.82 -5.06
CA ILE A 268 -45.49 -42.43 -3.89
C ILE A 268 -47.00 -42.17 -3.94
N ILE A 269 -47.43 -40.94 -4.23
CA ILE A 269 -48.86 -40.60 -4.35
C ILE A 269 -49.54 -41.46 -5.42
N GLN A 270 -48.91 -41.60 -6.59
CA GLN A 270 -49.44 -42.43 -7.67
C GLN A 270 -49.56 -43.90 -7.26
N SER A 271 -48.55 -44.46 -6.59
CA SER A 271 -48.58 -45.86 -6.15
C SER A 271 -49.66 -46.14 -5.09
N ILE A 272 -49.85 -45.22 -4.13
CA ILE A 272 -50.91 -45.31 -3.11
C ILE A 272 -52.30 -45.20 -3.76
N TYR A 273 -52.47 -44.27 -4.69
CA TYR A 273 -53.74 -44.10 -5.40
C TYR A 273 -54.11 -45.34 -6.24
N ALA A 274 -53.13 -45.91 -6.95
CA ALA A 274 -53.32 -47.14 -7.71
C ALA A 274 -53.71 -48.33 -6.83
N ALA A 275 -53.07 -48.47 -5.66
CA ALA A 275 -53.43 -49.51 -4.68
C ALA A 275 -54.84 -49.30 -4.11
N GLY A 276 -55.24 -48.05 -3.85
CA GLY A 276 -56.58 -47.71 -3.35
C GLY A 276 -57.71 -47.95 -4.35
N LEU A 277 -57.42 -47.97 -5.65
CA LEU A 277 -58.39 -48.28 -6.72
C LEU A 277 -58.62 -49.79 -6.94
N LEU A 278 -57.73 -50.64 -6.41
CA LEU A 278 -57.80 -52.10 -6.56
C LEU A 278 -58.56 -52.80 -5.41
N LEU A 279 -58.95 -52.05 -4.37
CA LEU A 279 -59.78 -52.49 -3.23
C LEU A 279 -61.23 -52.05 -3.42
#